data_AF-A0A7W4K5F4-F1
#
_entry.id   AF-A0A7W4K5F4-F1
#
_cell.length_a   1.000
_cell.length_b   1.000
_cell.length_c   1.000
_cell.angle_alpha   90.00
_cell.angle_beta   90.00
_cell.angle_gamma   90.00
#
_symmetry.space_group_name_H-M   'P 1'
#
loop_
_entity.id
_entity.type
_entity.pdbx_description
1 polymer ?
#
loop_
_entity_poly.entity_id
_entity_poly.type
_entity_poly.pdbx_seq_one_letter_code
_entity_poly.pdbx_strand_id
1 'polypeptide(L)'
;MSDYLSIPCTAFAGTRRIASGALVDVALAIKAAAAREPVLTFDDATGAVIDFDLRGTTAEIVTRLTRQGEREASAARPRIRPEGDAPARPRGRPRLGVVAREVTLLPRHWEWLGMQAGGASQALRRLVDEARRSDNGQTQVKMARERAYRFLSGLAGDLPGFEEAARALFAGDGDAFAARMAAWPPDVRDHALRLACADPAMGKG
;
A
#
# COMPACT_ATOMS: atom_id res chain seq x y z
N MET A 1 -7.76 -7.87 7.97
CA MET A 1 -7.19 -6.67 8.63
C MET A 1 -5.72 -6.94 8.70
N SER A 2 -4.94 -6.41 7.75
CA SER A 2 -3.50 -6.63 7.79
C SER A 2 -2.96 -6.01 9.06
N ASP A 3 -2.27 -6.82 9.84
CA ASP A 3 -1.49 -6.36 10.97
C ASP A 3 -0.44 -5.39 10.41
N TYR A 4 -0.35 -4.18 10.98
CA TYR A 4 0.62 -3.17 10.56
C TYR A 4 2.05 -3.72 10.55
N LEU A 5 2.34 -4.62 11.49
CA LEU A 5 3.64 -5.30 11.60
C LEU A 5 3.95 -6.23 10.42
N SER A 6 2.93 -6.65 9.68
CA SER A 6 3.01 -7.54 8.52
C SER A 6 3.00 -6.81 7.18
N ILE A 7 3.01 -5.47 7.18
CA ILE A 7 3.10 -4.70 5.93
C ILE A 7 4.40 -5.10 5.22
N PRO A 8 4.35 -5.52 3.94
CA PRO A 8 5.55 -5.85 3.20
C PRO A 8 6.31 -4.57 2.88
N CYS A 9 7.60 -4.53 3.24
CA CYS A 9 8.48 -3.43 2.94
C CYS A 9 9.89 -3.91 2.61
N THR A 10 10.67 -3.04 1.97
CA THR A 10 12.05 -3.31 1.59
C THR A 10 12.94 -2.15 2.03
N ALA A 11 14.07 -2.47 2.67
CA ALA A 11 15.04 -1.50 3.17
C ALA A 11 16.36 -1.53 2.39
N PHE A 12 16.93 -0.34 2.17
CA PHE A 12 18.17 -0.12 1.44
C PHE A 12 19.12 0.76 2.24
N ALA A 13 20.41 0.40 2.25
CA ALA A 13 21.51 1.30 2.62
C ALA A 13 22.19 1.74 1.33
N GLY A 14 22.06 3.03 0.99
CA GLY A 14 22.45 3.51 -0.34
C GLY A 14 21.73 2.72 -1.42
N THR A 15 22.47 2.03 -2.28
CA THR A 15 21.90 1.23 -3.38
C THR A 15 21.86 -0.29 -3.10
N ARG A 16 22.27 -0.71 -1.90
CA ARG A 16 22.29 -2.11 -1.48
C ARG A 16 21.06 -2.42 -0.64
N ARG A 17 20.38 -3.52 -0.96
CA ARG A 17 19.25 -4.01 -0.16
C ARG A 17 19.75 -4.64 1.14
N ILE A 18 19.15 -4.23 2.26
CA ILE A 18 19.39 -4.81 3.59
C ILE A 18 18.47 -6.01 3.81
N ALA A 19 17.16 -5.79 3.64
CA ALA A 19 16.12 -6.77 3.91
C ALA A 19 14.85 -6.45 3.12
N SER A 20 14.00 -7.46 2.91
CA SER A 20 12.68 -7.35 2.31
C SER A 20 11.77 -8.36 3.00
N GLY A 21 10.59 -7.96 3.43
CA GLY A 21 9.69 -8.82 4.22
C GLY A 21 8.70 -8.02 5.05
N ALA A 22 8.22 -8.63 6.13
CA ALA A 22 7.33 -7.96 7.07
C ALA A 22 8.03 -6.77 7.76
N LEU A 23 7.28 -5.71 8.00
CA LEU A 23 7.74 -4.46 8.60
C LEU A 23 8.55 -4.67 9.88
N VAL A 24 8.09 -5.57 10.76
CA VAL A 24 8.83 -5.89 12.00
C VAL A 24 10.19 -6.54 11.72
N ASP A 25 10.25 -7.52 10.81
CA ASP A 25 11.48 -8.25 10.50
C ASP A 25 12.50 -7.33 9.82
N VAL A 26 12.03 -6.46 8.93
CA VAL A 26 12.86 -5.46 8.26
C VAL A 26 13.43 -4.47 9.27
N ALA A 27 12.62 -3.96 10.21
CA ALA A 27 13.10 -3.05 11.26
C ALA A 27 14.21 -3.69 12.12
N LEU A 28 14.05 -4.97 12.47
CA LEU A 28 15.06 -5.71 13.23
C LEU A 28 16.32 -5.99 12.42
N ALA A 29 16.17 -6.29 11.12
CA ALA A 29 17.29 -6.49 10.22
C ALA A 29 18.11 -5.20 10.03
N ILE A 30 17.46 -4.04 9.89
CA ILE A 30 18.15 -2.74 9.79
C ILE A 30 18.98 -2.49 11.06
N LYS A 31 18.39 -2.74 12.23
CA LYS A 31 19.10 -2.60 13.50
C LYS A 31 20.31 -3.53 13.59
N ALA A 32 20.14 -4.80 13.24
CA ALA A 32 21.21 -5.80 13.29
C ALA A 32 22.34 -5.48 12.29
N ALA A 33 22.00 -4.92 11.12
CA ALA A 33 22.97 -4.53 10.11
C ALA A 33 23.86 -3.37 10.56
N ALA A 34 23.41 -2.56 11.53
CA ALA A 34 24.13 -1.39 12.07
C ALA A 34 24.75 -0.53 10.94
N ALA A 35 23.96 -0.29 9.89
CA ALA A 35 24.42 0.41 8.70
C ALA A 35 24.97 1.79 9.04
N ARG A 36 26.14 2.12 8.46
CA ARG A 36 26.78 3.43 8.65
C ARG A 36 26.19 4.51 7.75
N GLU A 37 25.56 4.09 6.66
CA GLU A 37 24.87 4.94 5.70
C GLU A 37 23.40 5.11 6.07
N PRO A 38 22.75 6.22 5.66
CA PRO A 38 21.32 6.39 5.82
C PRO A 38 20.54 5.24 5.18
N VAL A 39 19.55 4.72 5.93
CA VAL A 39 18.71 3.62 5.48
C VAL A 39 17.36 4.17 5.05
N LEU A 40 16.95 3.84 3.83
CA LEU A 40 15.62 4.14 3.31
C LEU A 40 14.79 2.86 3.28
N THR A 41 13.60 2.90 3.86
CA THR A 41 12.63 1.81 3.81
C THR A 41 11.45 2.21 2.96
N PHE A 42 11.00 1.32 2.08
CA PHE A 42 9.88 1.56 1.18
C PHE A 42 8.78 0.53 1.41
N ASP A 43 7.54 0.99 1.46
CA ASP A 43 6.35 0.16 1.44
C ASP A 43 6.20 -0.53 0.07
N ASP A 44 6.15 -1.86 0.02
CA ASP A 44 6.12 -2.63 -1.24
C ASP A 44 4.75 -2.57 -1.95
N ALA A 45 3.71 -2.03 -1.30
CA ALA A 45 2.39 -1.83 -1.89
C ALA A 45 2.23 -0.43 -2.49
N THR A 46 2.87 0.59 -1.92
CA THR A 46 2.64 2.00 -2.29
C THR A 46 3.88 2.73 -2.78
N GLY A 47 5.08 2.19 -2.54
CA GLY A 47 6.37 2.81 -2.85
C GLY A 47 6.70 4.00 -1.93
N ALA A 48 5.89 4.23 -0.89
CA ALA A 48 6.09 5.32 0.05
C ALA A 48 7.25 5.00 0.99
N VAL A 49 7.99 6.04 1.41
CA VAL A 49 9.04 5.90 2.41
C VAL A 49 8.41 5.66 3.79
N ILE A 50 8.88 4.63 4.49
CA ILE A 50 8.55 4.34 5.89
C ILE A 50 9.75 4.76 6.73
N ASP A 51 9.51 5.61 7.73
CA ASP A 51 10.52 5.99 8.71
C ASP A 51 10.46 5.08 9.94
N PHE A 52 11.61 4.63 10.41
CA PHE A 52 11.72 3.76 11.59
C PHE A 52 12.47 4.45 12.73
N ASP A 53 11.83 4.52 13.90
CA ASP A 53 12.52 4.85 15.14
C ASP A 53 13.17 3.59 15.75
N LEU A 54 14.41 3.32 15.37
CA LEU A 54 15.18 2.14 15.79
C LEU A 54 15.96 2.33 17.11
N ARG A 55 15.71 3.41 17.85
CA ARG A 55 16.43 3.68 19.12
C ARG A 55 16.02 2.71 20.22
N GLY A 56 16.95 2.30 21.07
CA GLY A 56 16.67 1.47 22.25
C GLY A 56 16.91 -0.03 22.02
N THR A 57 16.22 -0.91 22.75
CA THR A 57 16.31 -2.38 22.63
C THR A 57 15.37 -2.93 21.56
N THR A 58 15.55 -4.18 21.14
CA THR A 58 14.64 -4.86 20.19
C THR A 58 13.20 -4.87 20.70
N ALA A 59 12.98 -5.15 21.99
CA ALA A 59 11.66 -5.15 22.60
C ALA A 59 10.98 -3.77 22.57
N GLU A 60 11.76 -2.69 22.78
CA GLU A 60 11.25 -1.32 22.71
C GLU A 60 10.82 -0.94 21.29
N ILE A 61 11.56 -1.36 20.27
CA ILE A 61 11.20 -1.14 18.86
C ILE A 61 9.89 -1.84 18.54
N VAL A 62 9.79 -3.14 18.82
CA VAL A 62 8.56 -3.92 18.58
C VAL A 62 7.38 -3.27 19.30
N THR A 63 7.55 -2.86 20.56
CA THR A 63 6.50 -2.17 21.32
C THR A 63 6.04 -0.89 20.64
N ARG A 64 6.96 -0.07 20.09
CA ARG A 64 6.59 1.16 19.37
C ARG A 64 5.84 0.85 18.08
N LEU A 65 6.33 -0.12 17.31
CA LEU A 65 5.68 -0.54 16.07
C LEU A 65 4.26 -1.08 16.33
N THR A 66 4.08 -1.88 17.38
CA THR A 66 2.75 -2.35 17.81
C THR A 66 1.84 -1.19 18.16
N ARG A 67 2.31 -0.23 18.97
CA ARG A 67 1.51 0.97 19.32
C ARG A 67 1.17 1.82 18.10
N GLN A 68 2.06 1.89 17.12
CA GLN A 68 1.79 2.59 15.87
C GLN A 68 0.70 1.86 15.07
N GLY A 69 0.79 0.53 14.95
CA GLY A 69 -0.26 -0.28 14.36
C GLY A 69 -1.61 -0.14 15.06
N GLU A 70 -1.64 -0.08 16.39
CA GLU A 70 -2.85 0.17 17.16
C GLU A 70 -3.44 1.57 16.90
N ARG A 71 -2.60 2.60 16.80
CA ARG A 71 -3.02 3.97 16.46
C ARG A 71 -3.58 4.04 15.06
N GLU A 72 -2.94 3.41 14.09
CA GLU A 72 -3.41 3.37 12.70
C GLU A 72 -4.71 2.57 12.57
N ALA A 73 -4.82 1.43 13.26
CA ALA A 73 -6.05 0.65 13.32
C ALA A 73 -7.19 1.44 14.01
N SER A 74 -6.87 2.23 15.03
CA SER A 74 -7.83 3.10 15.72
C SER A 74 -8.24 4.31 14.87
N ALA A 75 -7.32 4.92 14.13
CA ALA A 75 -7.61 5.99 13.18
C ALA A 75 -8.43 5.49 11.97
N ALA A 76 -8.20 4.25 11.54
CA ALA A 76 -8.96 3.59 10.49
C ALA A 76 -10.35 3.11 10.96
N ARG A 77 -10.61 3.07 12.28
CA ARG A 77 -11.95 2.82 12.80
C ARG A 77 -12.80 4.10 12.67
N PRO A 78 -13.99 4.02 12.07
CA PRO A 78 -14.88 5.17 12.02
C PRO A 78 -15.21 5.62 13.44
N ARG A 79 -15.02 6.92 13.72
CA ARG A 79 -15.54 7.54 14.94
C ARG A 79 -17.05 7.61 14.82
N ILE A 80 -17.75 6.60 15.35
CA ILE A 80 -19.21 6.65 15.48
C ILE A 80 -19.51 7.75 16.50
N ARG A 81 -19.93 8.92 16.01
CA ARG A 81 -20.60 9.92 16.85
C ARG A 81 -21.99 9.38 17.16
N PRO A 82 -22.38 9.18 18.43
CA PRO A 82 -23.71 8.69 18.75
C PRO A 82 -24.68 9.85 18.56
N GLU A 83 -25.33 9.92 17.41
CA GLU A 83 -26.47 10.80 17.17
C GLU A 83 -27.54 9.99 16.45
N GLY A 84 -28.69 9.85 17.10
CA GLY A 84 -29.93 9.37 16.50
C GLY A 84 -30.32 7.94 16.85
N ASP A 85 -31.22 7.83 17.81
CA ASP A 85 -32.00 6.65 18.19
C ASP A 85 -32.59 5.94 16.95
N ALA A 86 -32.16 4.70 16.70
CA ALA A 86 -32.76 3.83 15.69
C ALA A 86 -32.98 2.43 16.28
N PRO A 87 -34.20 1.86 16.18
CA PRO A 87 -34.57 0.68 16.93
C PRO A 87 -33.85 -0.57 16.43
N ALA A 88 -33.37 -1.37 17.38
CA ALA A 88 -32.70 -2.64 17.15
C ALA A 88 -33.57 -3.61 16.34
N ARG A 89 -33.00 -4.19 15.26
CA ARG A 89 -33.57 -5.34 14.54
C ARG A 89 -32.68 -6.58 14.63
N PRO A 90 -33.28 -7.79 14.55
CA PRO A 90 -32.80 -8.95 15.29
C PRO A 90 -31.67 -9.72 14.60
N ARG A 91 -31.01 -10.50 15.44
CA ARG A 91 -29.87 -11.39 15.20
C ARG A 91 -30.15 -12.43 14.10
N GLY A 92 -29.17 -12.66 13.21
CA GLY A 92 -29.20 -13.82 12.30
C GLY A 92 -28.39 -13.73 11.01
N ARG A 93 -27.80 -12.59 10.64
CA ARG A 93 -27.01 -12.52 9.40
C ARG A 93 -25.54 -12.90 9.64
N PRO A 94 -24.98 -13.92 8.97
CA PRO A 94 -23.55 -14.19 9.03
C PRO A 94 -22.78 -12.92 8.62
N ARG A 95 -21.80 -12.53 9.43
CA ARG A 95 -20.96 -11.35 9.18
C ARG A 95 -20.16 -11.60 7.91
N LEU A 96 -20.61 -11.06 6.79
CA LEU A 96 -20.03 -11.19 5.44
C LEU A 96 -18.64 -10.51 5.28
N GLY A 97 -17.87 -10.34 6.36
CA GLY A 97 -16.59 -9.63 6.33
C GLY A 97 -16.68 -8.18 5.84
N VAL A 98 -17.87 -7.56 5.88
CA VAL A 98 -18.10 -6.22 5.36
C VAL A 98 -17.59 -5.19 6.37
N VAL A 99 -16.62 -4.36 5.95
CA VAL A 99 -16.13 -3.23 6.75
C VAL A 99 -16.97 -2.01 6.40
N ALA A 100 -17.65 -1.43 7.40
CA ALA A 100 -18.40 -0.18 7.21
C ALA A 100 -17.43 1.00 7.15
N ARG A 101 -17.55 1.82 6.10
CA ARG A 101 -16.85 3.11 5.94
C ARG A 101 -17.84 4.18 5.50
N GLU A 102 -17.61 5.41 5.93
CA GLU A 102 -18.45 6.55 5.57
C GLU A 102 -18.14 7.01 4.14
N VAL A 103 -19.19 7.32 3.38
CA VAL A 103 -19.08 7.84 2.02
C VAL A 103 -20.06 9.00 1.91
N THR A 104 -19.57 10.17 1.51
CA THR A 104 -20.41 11.34 1.24
C THR A 104 -20.79 11.36 -0.23
N LEU A 105 -22.08 11.38 -0.51
CA LEU A 105 -22.63 11.44 -1.87
C LEU A 105 -23.62 12.61 -1.97
N LEU A 106 -23.87 13.04 -3.21
CA LEU A 106 -24.88 14.04 -3.51
C LEU A 106 -26.28 13.50 -3.15
N PRO A 107 -27.22 14.35 -2.68
CA PRO A 107 -28.57 13.92 -2.31
C PRO A 107 -29.27 13.08 -3.38
N ARG A 108 -29.18 13.48 -4.66
CA ARG A 108 -29.71 12.72 -5.80
C ARG A 108 -29.17 11.28 -5.91
N HIS A 109 -27.93 11.04 -5.49
CA HIS A 109 -27.35 9.70 -5.51
C HIS A 109 -27.91 8.85 -4.38
N TRP A 110 -28.17 9.45 -3.21
CA TRP A 110 -28.83 8.77 -2.11
C TRP A 110 -30.26 8.39 -2.43
N GLU A 111 -31.01 9.29 -3.07
CA GLU A 111 -32.36 9.02 -3.57
C GLU A 111 -32.34 7.83 -4.53
N TRP A 112 -31.46 7.84 -5.53
CA TRP A 112 -31.31 6.74 -6.48
C TRP A 112 -30.89 5.43 -5.81
N LEU A 113 -29.96 5.47 -4.85
CA LEU A 113 -29.51 4.29 -4.08
C LEU A 113 -30.62 3.72 -3.19
N GLY A 114 -31.50 4.57 -2.66
CA GLY A 114 -32.66 4.18 -1.86
C GLY A 114 -33.73 3.43 -2.66
N MET A 115 -33.80 3.66 -3.97
CA MET A 115 -34.72 2.97 -4.88
C MET A 115 -34.23 1.57 -5.32
N GLN A 116 -32.99 1.19 -4.99
CA GLN A 116 -32.41 -0.07 -5.46
C GLN A 116 -32.92 -1.29 -4.68
N ALA A 117 -33.29 -2.34 -5.42
CA ALA A 117 -33.62 -3.64 -4.82
C ALA A 117 -32.39 -4.23 -4.12
N GLY A 118 -32.47 -4.39 -2.79
CA GLY A 118 -31.38 -4.89 -1.95
C GLY A 118 -30.58 -3.82 -1.20
N GLY A 119 -30.96 -2.54 -1.35
CA GLY A 119 -30.44 -1.42 -0.58
C GLY A 119 -29.12 -0.84 -1.10
N ALA A 120 -28.79 0.36 -0.60
CA ALA A 120 -27.66 1.17 -1.06
C ALA A 120 -26.33 0.40 -1.07
N SER A 121 -26.02 -0.37 -0.03
CA SER A 121 -24.76 -1.12 0.06
C SER A 121 -24.62 -2.25 -0.96
N GLN A 122 -25.72 -2.85 -1.43
CA GLN A 122 -25.65 -3.85 -2.50
C GLN A 122 -25.49 -3.20 -3.87
N ALA A 123 -26.19 -2.09 -4.11
CA ALA A 123 -26.04 -1.31 -5.33
C ALA A 123 -24.62 -0.74 -5.50
N LEU A 124 -24.05 -0.15 -4.43
CA LEU A 124 -22.67 0.33 -4.44
C LEU A 124 -21.66 -0.78 -4.73
N ARG A 125 -21.82 -1.97 -4.14
CA ARG A 125 -20.95 -3.11 -4.44
C ARG A 125 -21.01 -3.52 -5.91
N ARG A 126 -22.21 -3.62 -6.48
CA ARG A 126 -22.38 -3.93 -7.91
C ARG A 126 -21.74 -2.88 -8.82
N LEU A 127 -21.92 -1.60 -8.51
CA LEU A 127 -21.30 -0.50 -9.26
C LEU A 127 -19.76 -0.56 -9.20
N VAL A 128 -19.20 -0.84 -8.01
CA VAL A 128 -17.77 -1.02 -7.85
C VAL A 128 -17.27 -2.25 -8.62
N ASP A 129 -17.97 -3.38 -8.53
CA ASP A 129 -17.59 -4.61 -9.24
C ASP A 129 -17.65 -4.43 -10.76
N GLU A 130 -18.65 -3.70 -11.25
CA GLU A 130 -18.77 -3.35 -12.67
C GLU A 130 -17.63 -2.45 -13.12
N ALA A 131 -17.37 -1.36 -12.38
CA ALA A 131 -16.27 -0.44 -12.68
C ALA A 131 -14.92 -1.17 -12.70
N ARG A 132 -14.68 -2.06 -11.72
CA ARG A 132 -13.46 -2.89 -11.65
C ARG A 132 -13.35 -3.85 -12.83
N ARG A 133 -14.46 -4.44 -13.29
CA ARG A 133 -14.47 -5.30 -14.49
C ARG A 133 -14.18 -4.50 -15.76
N SER A 134 -14.76 -3.30 -15.90
CA SER A 134 -14.51 -2.44 -17.07
C SER A 134 -13.12 -1.81 -17.11
N ASP A 135 -12.46 -1.67 -15.96
CA ASP A 135 -11.14 -1.05 -15.83
C ASP A 135 -10.02 -1.91 -16.46
N ASN A 136 -10.25 -3.21 -16.74
CA ASN A 136 -9.30 -4.11 -17.40
C ASN A 136 -7.87 -4.08 -16.80
N GLY A 137 -7.74 -3.77 -15.51
CA GLY A 137 -6.46 -3.67 -14.81
C GLY A 137 -5.70 -2.34 -15.00
N GLN A 138 -6.26 -1.34 -15.68
CA GLN A 138 -5.62 -0.04 -15.89
C GLN A 138 -5.29 0.66 -14.57
N THR A 139 -6.19 0.59 -13.58
CA THR A 139 -5.95 1.13 -12.24
C THR A 139 -4.78 0.41 -11.56
N GLN A 140 -4.68 -0.92 -11.69
CA GLN A 140 -3.56 -1.68 -11.11
C GLN A 140 -2.23 -1.35 -11.79
N VAL A 141 -2.22 -1.21 -13.11
CA VAL A 141 -1.04 -0.79 -13.87
C VAL A 141 -0.60 0.61 -13.45
N LYS A 142 -1.54 1.54 -13.30
CA LYS A 142 -1.25 2.90 -12.81
C LYS A 142 -0.64 2.87 -11.41
N MET A 143 -1.22 2.10 -10.48
CA MET A 143 -0.69 1.94 -9.13
C MET A 143 0.72 1.33 -9.12
N ALA A 144 0.98 0.32 -9.96
CA ALA A 144 2.30 -0.29 -10.09
C ALA A 144 3.35 0.72 -10.59
N ARG A 145 2.99 1.54 -11.58
CA ARG A 145 3.85 2.62 -12.09
C ARG A 145 4.13 3.68 -11.03
N GLU A 146 3.10 4.16 -10.33
CA GLU A 146 3.27 5.16 -9.26
C GLU A 146 4.15 4.62 -8.11
N ARG A 147 3.95 3.36 -7.72
CA ARG A 147 4.76 2.68 -6.73
C ARG A 147 6.22 2.60 -7.14
N ALA A 148 6.51 2.10 -8.35
CA ALA A 148 7.86 2.01 -8.87
C ALA A 148 8.51 3.39 -8.98
N TYR A 149 7.78 4.39 -9.47
CA TYR A 149 8.27 5.76 -9.58
C TYR A 149 8.64 6.37 -8.21
N ARG A 150 7.79 6.24 -7.19
CA ARG A 150 8.10 6.76 -5.84
C ARG A 150 9.37 6.16 -5.26
N PHE A 151 9.57 4.84 -5.44
CA PHE A 151 10.81 4.18 -5.05
C PHE A 151 12.01 4.76 -5.80
N LEU A 152 11.92 4.86 -7.13
CA LEU A 152 13.01 5.37 -7.96
C LEU A 152 13.35 6.84 -7.65
N SER A 153 12.36 7.69 -7.45
CA SER A 153 12.59 9.09 -7.07
C SER A 153 13.28 9.21 -5.71
N GLY A 154 13.03 8.28 -4.78
CA GLY A 154 13.64 8.28 -3.44
C GLY A 154 15.06 7.73 -3.39
N LEU A 155 15.40 6.75 -4.25
CA LEU A 155 16.67 6.02 -4.17
C LEU A 155 17.61 6.20 -5.38
N ALA A 156 17.03 6.45 -6.55
CA ALA A 156 17.71 6.38 -7.84
C ALA A 156 17.68 7.72 -8.62
N GLY A 157 17.18 8.80 -8.03
CA GLY A 157 17.07 10.10 -8.70
C GLY A 157 18.39 10.65 -9.24
N ASP A 158 19.50 10.32 -8.57
CA ASP A 158 20.85 10.72 -8.97
C ASP A 158 21.54 9.71 -9.92
N LEU A 159 20.89 8.58 -10.24
CA LEU A 159 21.48 7.58 -11.12
C LEU A 159 21.37 8.00 -12.60
N PRO A 160 22.41 7.77 -13.42
CA PRO A 160 22.36 8.07 -14.85
C PRO A 160 21.20 7.35 -15.54
N GLY A 161 20.45 8.08 -16.37
CA GLY A 161 19.33 7.52 -17.12
C GLY A 161 18.01 7.42 -16.36
N PHE A 162 17.91 8.00 -15.16
CA PHE A 162 16.69 8.01 -14.34
C PHE A 162 15.48 8.60 -15.08
N GLU A 163 15.64 9.75 -15.73
CA GLU A 163 14.56 10.43 -16.44
C GLU A 163 14.03 9.59 -17.62
N GLU A 164 14.93 8.95 -18.37
CA GLU A 164 14.57 8.05 -19.46
C GLU A 164 13.88 6.78 -18.96
N ALA A 165 14.33 6.24 -17.82
CA ALA A 165 13.67 5.10 -17.18
C ALA A 165 12.26 5.47 -16.69
N ALA A 166 12.11 6.62 -16.02
CA ALA A 166 10.79 7.12 -15.59
C ALA A 166 9.85 7.34 -16.78
N ARG A 167 10.35 7.88 -17.90
CA ARG A 167 9.57 8.05 -19.14
C ARG A 167 9.11 6.71 -19.71
N ALA A 168 10.00 5.71 -19.77
CA ALA A 168 9.65 4.36 -20.25
C ALA A 168 8.61 3.67 -19.35
N LEU A 169 8.74 3.82 -18.03
CA LEU A 169 7.79 3.30 -17.04
C LEU A 169 6.38 3.83 -17.27
N PHE A 170 6.22 5.15 -17.47
CA PHE A 170 4.91 5.75 -17.70
C PHE A 170 4.37 5.50 -19.11
N ALA A 171 5.24 5.33 -20.11
CA ALA A 171 4.87 4.89 -21.45
C ALA A 171 4.35 3.43 -21.47
N GLY A 172 4.64 2.65 -20.42
CA GLY A 172 4.27 1.24 -20.35
C GLY A 172 5.19 0.31 -21.13
N ASP A 173 6.37 0.80 -21.52
CA ASP A 173 7.39 0.03 -22.24
C ASP A 173 8.32 -0.65 -21.22
N GLY A 174 7.96 -1.87 -20.84
CA GLY A 174 8.71 -2.66 -19.85
C GLY A 174 10.12 -3.02 -20.31
N ASP A 175 10.31 -3.27 -21.60
CA ASP A 175 11.61 -3.64 -22.17
C ASP A 175 12.54 -2.44 -22.20
N ALA A 176 12.07 -1.27 -22.64
CA ALA A 176 12.84 -0.04 -22.58
C ALA A 176 13.14 0.35 -21.13
N PHE A 177 12.18 0.18 -20.22
CA PHE A 177 12.39 0.44 -18.79
C PHE A 177 13.52 -0.43 -18.21
N ALA A 178 13.50 -1.74 -18.47
CA ALA A 178 14.55 -2.66 -18.03
C ALA A 178 15.92 -2.32 -18.66
N ALA A 179 15.95 -1.98 -19.95
CA ALA A 179 17.17 -1.64 -20.65
C ALA A 179 17.84 -0.37 -20.10
N ARG A 180 17.06 0.66 -19.73
CA ARG A 180 17.60 1.91 -19.15
C ARG A 180 18.24 1.69 -17.78
N MET A 181 17.77 0.69 -17.02
CA MET A 181 18.31 0.34 -15.71
C MET A 181 19.39 -0.75 -15.77
N ALA A 182 19.83 -1.19 -16.95
CA ALA A 182 20.75 -2.32 -17.08
C ALA A 182 22.10 -2.10 -16.36
N ALA A 183 22.58 -0.86 -16.34
CA ALA A 183 23.83 -0.45 -15.69
C ALA A 183 23.66 -0.06 -14.21
N TRP A 184 22.44 -0.07 -13.68
CA TRP A 184 22.18 0.29 -12.29
C TRP A 184 22.59 -0.82 -11.33
N PRO A 185 22.78 -0.48 -10.03
CA PRO A 185 22.96 -1.49 -9.00
C PRO A 185 21.83 -2.53 -9.04
N PRO A 186 22.16 -3.84 -8.98
CA PRO A 186 21.21 -4.91 -9.25
C PRO A 186 20.03 -4.90 -8.28
N ASP A 187 20.28 -4.61 -6.99
CA ASP A 187 19.23 -4.54 -5.97
C ASP A 187 18.18 -3.44 -6.28
N VAL A 188 18.62 -2.29 -6.81
CA VAL A 188 17.72 -1.18 -7.19
C VAL A 188 16.90 -1.56 -8.41
N ARG A 189 17.56 -2.06 -9.47
CA ARG A 189 16.90 -2.48 -10.72
C ARG A 189 15.87 -3.57 -10.45
N ASP A 190 16.26 -4.62 -9.74
CA ASP A 190 15.42 -5.80 -9.52
C ASP A 190 14.21 -5.46 -8.63
N HIS A 191 14.36 -4.51 -7.69
CA HIS A 191 13.22 -4.01 -6.92
C HIS A 191 12.30 -3.13 -7.77
N ALA A 192 12.84 -2.21 -8.57
CA ALA A 192 12.04 -1.36 -9.45
C ALA A 192 11.21 -2.18 -10.45
N LEU A 193 11.78 -3.22 -11.06
CA LEU A 193 11.06 -4.12 -11.96
C LEU A 193 9.93 -4.86 -11.23
N ARG A 194 10.20 -5.35 -10.01
CA ARG A 194 9.18 -6.01 -9.18
C ARG A 194 8.03 -5.06 -8.83
N LEU A 195 8.32 -3.80 -8.50
CA LEU A 195 7.32 -2.79 -8.19
C LEU A 195 6.52 -2.37 -9.44
N ALA A 196 7.15 -2.39 -10.63
CA ALA A 196 6.48 -2.05 -11.88
C ALA A 196 5.54 -3.16 -12.38
N CYS A 197 5.74 -4.41 -11.94
CA CYS A 197 4.79 -5.50 -12.19
C CYS A 197 3.48 -5.26 -11.43
N ALA A 198 2.37 -5.23 -12.18
CA ALA A 198 1.01 -5.22 -11.63
C ALA A 198 0.64 -6.62 -11.10
N ASP A 199 1.41 -7.17 -10.17
CA ASP A 199 1.17 -8.52 -9.65
C ASP A 199 0.05 -8.48 -8.58
N PRO A 200 -1.08 -9.19 -8.78
CA PRO A 200 -2.21 -9.19 -7.85
C PRO A 200 -1.98 -9.97 -6.54
N ALA A 201 -0.80 -10.57 -6.34
CA ALA A 201 -0.52 -11.50 -5.25
C ALA A 201 -0.17 -10.86 -3.89
N MET A 202 0.12 -9.55 -3.83
CA MET A 202 0.49 -8.86 -2.57
C MET A 202 -0.71 -8.44 -1.69
N GLY A 203 -1.93 -8.94 -1.99
CA GLY A 203 -3.17 -8.53 -1.32
C GLY A 203 -3.99 -9.65 -0.67
N LYS A 204 -3.45 -10.87 -0.54
CA LYS A 204 -4.13 -11.97 0.16
C LYS A 204 -3.21 -12.70 1.13
N GLY A 205 -3.41 -12.38 2.41
CA GLY A 205 -3.11 -13.20 3.59
C GLY A 205 -4.23 -12.98 4.59
#